data_AF-W4E1Q0-F1
#
_entry.id   AF-W4E1Q0-F1
#
_cell.length_a   1.000
_cell.length_b   1.000
_cell.length_c   1.000
_cell.angle_alpha   90.00
_cell.angle_beta   90.00
_cell.angle_gamma   90.00
#
_symmetry.space_group_name_H-M   'P 1'
#
loop_
_entity.id
_entity.type
_entity.pdbx_description
1 polymer ?
#
loop_
_entity_poly.entity_id
_entity_poly.type
_entity_poly.pdbx_seq_one_letter_code
_entity_poly.pdbx_strand_id
1 'polypeptide(L)' 'MAKHRIDDITELMEKSGLSRNSINKLYRETDLETVKLETLVRLCDTFQCKLSELVEYVPGE' A
#
# COMPACT_ATOMS: atom_id res chain seq x y z
N MET A 1 -0.50 -5.39 -7.52
CA MET A 1 -0.12 -6.80 -7.21
C MET A 1 0.10 -7.62 -8.47
N ALA A 2 -0.89 -7.80 -9.36
CA ALA A 2 -0.75 -8.59 -10.60
C ALA A 2 0.47 -8.19 -11.48
N LYS A 3 0.70 -6.88 -11.70
CA LYS A 3 1.86 -6.36 -12.44
C LYS A 3 3.22 -6.81 -11.86
N HIS A 4 3.27 -7.03 -10.54
CA HIS A 4 4.47 -7.40 -9.80
C HIS A 4 4.50 -8.90 -9.43
N ARG A 5 3.57 -9.71 -9.97
CA ARG A 5 3.45 -11.14 -9.67
C ARG A 5 3.42 -11.43 -8.17
N ILE A 6 2.61 -10.67 -7.45
CA ILE A 6 2.27 -10.95 -6.05
C ILE A 6 0.89 -11.58 -6.05
N ASP A 7 0.79 -12.82 -5.62
CA ASP A 7 -0.40 -13.66 -5.77
C ASP A 7 -1.40 -13.47 -4.62
N ASP A 8 -0.91 -13.17 -3.41
CA ASP A 8 -1.76 -12.99 -2.24
C ASP A 8 -1.23 -11.97 -1.21
N ILE A 9 -2.05 -11.70 -0.20
CA ILE A 9 -1.73 -10.75 0.88
C ILE A 9 -0.54 -11.24 1.72
N THR A 10 -0.39 -12.55 1.91
CA THR A 10 0.72 -13.12 2.69
C THR A 10 2.05 -12.83 1.99
N GLU A 11 2.12 -13.05 0.68
CA GLU A 11 3.30 -12.73 -0.11
C GLU A 11 3.59 -11.22 -0.09
N LEU A 12 2.56 -10.36 -0.14
CA LEU A 12 2.75 -8.92 0.04
C LEU A 12 3.31 -8.58 1.42
N MET A 13 2.81 -9.22 2.49
CA MET A 13 3.34 -9.02 3.85
C MET A 13 4.82 -9.37 3.93
N GLU A 14 5.21 -10.52 3.36
CA GLU A 14 6.60 -10.98 3.37
C GLU A 14 7.53 -10.03 2.60
N LYS A 15 7.11 -9.58 1.41
CA LYS A 15 7.94 -8.69 0.57
C LYS A 15 8.01 -7.27 1.11
N SER A 16 6.91 -6.73 1.63
CA SER A 16 6.82 -5.33 2.10
C SER A 16 7.17 -5.14 3.58
N GLY A 17 7.20 -6.23 4.36
CA GLY A 17 7.33 -6.18 5.81
C GLY A 17 6.16 -5.47 6.50
N LEU A 18 5.03 -5.31 5.83
CA LEU A 18 3.85 -4.66 6.39
C LEU A 18 3.00 -5.65 7.19
N SER A 19 2.38 -5.13 8.25
CA SER A 19 1.44 -5.92 9.03
C SER A 19 0.18 -6.23 8.20
N ARG A 20 -0.46 -7.36 8.49
CA ARG A 20 -1.74 -7.72 7.88
C ARG A 20 -2.80 -6.65 8.08
N ASN A 21 -2.80 -6.00 9.24
CA ASN A 21 -3.73 -4.93 9.56
C ASN A 21 -3.52 -3.71 8.64
N SER A 22 -2.26 -3.30 8.42
CA SER A 22 -1.91 -2.20 7.52
C SER A 22 -2.38 -2.48 6.09
N ILE A 23 -2.15 -3.70 5.58
CA ILE A 23 -2.58 -4.09 4.23
C ILE A 23 -4.10 -4.17 4.15
N ASN A 24 -4.78 -4.74 5.16
CA ASN A 24 -6.23 -4.85 5.16
C ASN A 24 -6.92 -3.49 5.14
N LYS A 25 -6.40 -2.49 5.85
CA LYS A 25 -6.92 -1.12 5.81
C LYS A 25 -6.93 -0.55 4.40
N LEU A 26 -5.82 -0.75 3.68
CA LEU A 26 -5.69 -0.32 2.29
C LEU A 26 -6.61 -1.11 1.35
N TYR A 27 -6.65 -2.44 1.50
CA TYR A 27 -7.45 -3.32 0.65
C TYR A 27 -8.96 -3.13 0.82
N ARG A 28 -9.40 -2.76 2.04
CA ARG A 28 -10.81 -2.54 2.37
C ARG A 28 -11.21 -1.06 2.31
N GLU A 29 -10.26 -0.17 2.01
CA GLU A 29 -10.47 1.28 1.98
C GLU A 29 -11.04 1.82 3.31
N THR A 30 -10.61 1.24 4.43
CA THR A 30 -11.06 1.61 5.78
C THR A 30 -9.96 2.33 6.55
N ASP A 31 -10.33 3.39 7.27
CA ASP A 31 -9.43 4.20 8.10
C ASP A 31 -8.19 4.70 7.31
N LEU A 32 -8.35 5.06 6.04
CA LEU A 32 -7.24 5.48 5.16
C LEU A 32 -6.51 6.70 5.70
N GLU A 33 -7.19 7.59 6.42
CA GLU A 33 -6.62 8.74 7.11
C GLU A 33 -5.62 8.35 8.21
N THR A 34 -5.68 7.11 8.70
CA THR A 34 -4.73 6.57 9.69
C THR A 34 -3.54 5.87 9.07
N VAL A 35 -3.50 5.75 7.73
CA VAL A 35 -2.39 5.13 7.02
C VAL A 35 -1.17 6.04 7.16
N LYS A 36 -0.15 5.51 7.82
CA LYS A 36 1.12 6.20 7.98
C LYS A 36 1.88 6.26 6.67
N LEU A 37 2.61 7.37 6.45
CA LEU A 37 3.50 7.54 5.30
C LEU A 37 4.52 6.40 5.15
N GLU A 38 5.02 5.84 6.26
CA GLU A 38 5.94 4.68 6.24
C GLU A 38 5.34 3.47 5.49
N THR A 39 4.01 3.29 5.56
CA THR A 39 3.31 2.21 4.86
C THR A 39 3.37 2.42 3.36
N LEU A 40 3.09 3.66 2.92
CA LEU A 40 3.12 4.03 1.50
C LEU A 40 4.52 3.91 0.92
N VAL A 41 5.55 4.33 1.66
CA VAL A 41 6.95 4.20 1.25
C VAL A 41 7.33 2.73 1.07
N ARG A 42 7.00 1.85 2.03
CA ARG A 42 7.27 0.41 1.88
C ARG A 42 6.57 -0.22 0.69
N LEU A 43 5.35 0.22 0.37
CA LEU A 43 4.66 -0.22 -0.84
C LEU A 43 5.35 0.29 -2.11
N CYS A 44 5.81 1.54 -2.13
CA CYS A 44 6.62 2.08 -3.21
C CYS A 44 7.89 1.25 -3.43
N ASP A 45 8.60 0.91 -2.36
CA ASP A 45 9.80 0.07 -2.42
C ASP A 45 9.46 -1.35 -2.89
N THR A 46 8.34 -1.92 -2.43
CA THR A 46 7.92 -3.28 -2.83
C THR A 46 7.53 -3.34 -4.30
N PHE A 47 6.81 -2.34 -4.78
CA PHE A 47 6.33 -2.27 -6.16
C PHE A 47 7.27 -1.49 -7.08
N GLN A 48 8.39 -0.96 -6.58
CA GLN A 48 9.32 -0.13 -7.35
C GLN A 48 8.59 0.97 -8.15
N CYS A 49 7.65 1.65 -7.49
CA CYS A 49 6.83 2.70 -8.07
C CYS A 49 7.00 4.03 -7.34
N LYS A 50 6.55 5.12 -7.96
CA LYS A 50 6.54 6.44 -7.32
C LYS A 50 5.36 6.56 -6.37
N LEU A 51 5.52 7.35 -5.31
CA LEU A 51 4.43 7.64 -4.37
C LEU A 51 3.19 8.24 -5.06
N SER A 52 3.40 9.07 -6.09
CA SER A 52 2.34 9.67 -6.91
C SER A 52 1.55 8.64 -7.74
N GLU A 53 2.05 7.41 -7.90
CA GLU A 53 1.30 6.32 -8.53
C GLU A 53 0.40 5.57 -7.52
N LEU A 54 0.59 5.80 -6.21
CA LEU A 54 -0.24 5.19 -5.15
C LEU A 54 -1.27 6.16 -4.59
N VAL A 55 -0.91 7.43 -4.43
CA VAL A 55 -1.76 8.44 -3.79
C VAL A 55 -1.65 9.77 -4.53
N GLU A 56 -2.78 10.48 -4.57
CA GLU A 56 -2.88 11.85 -5.08
C GLU A 56 -3.67 12.69 -4.06
N TYR A 57 -3.31 13.97 -3.96
CA TYR A 57 -4.07 14.94 -3.19
C TYR A 57 -4.81 15.87 -4.14
N VAL A 58 -6.14 15.82 -4.09
CA VAL A 58 -7.03 16.68 -4.87
C VAL A 58 -7.78 17.60 -3.91
N PRO A 59 -7.51 18.92 -3.90
CA PRO A 59 -8.24 19.83 -3.04
C PRO A 59 -9.66 20.07 -3.57
N GLY A 60 -10.68 19.86 -2.73
CA GLY A 60 -12.07 20.26 -3.02
C GLY A 60 -12.95 19.22 -3.70
N GLU A 61 -12.52 17.95 -3.72
CA GLU A 61 -13.37 16.78 -4.00
C GLU A 61 -13.86 16.13 -2.68
#